data_AF-D6CW82-F1
#
_entry.id   AF-D6CW82-F1
#
_cell.length_a   1.000
_cell.length_b   1.000
_cell.length_c   1.000
_cell.angle_alpha   90.00
_cell.angle_beta   90.00
_cell.angle_gamma   90.00
#
_symmetry.space_group_name_H-M   'P 1'
#
loop_
_entity.id
_entity.type
_entity.pdbx_description
1 polymer ?
#
loop_
_entity_poly.entity_id
_entity_poly.type
_entity_poly.pdbx_seq_one_letter_code
_entity_poly.pdbx_strand_id
1 'polypeptide(L)'
;MKFTNVLATTLLSLLSTACIQNEEPNTEADILKCILPKEIFEYDNTNYYEPYDESINAYPLYISVNSKATLTQLAPEFVLTEGATIEPASGSIQDFTHPVRYTVTSADGKWHRTYSVSISDDLQIIPEQFHFDKLSSKSSKYHIFYEENKAKGEFMEWASANQGYMLVSGNSPATEYPTSQADGGIENSKCAKLVTKSTGGLGSLVGAPLAAGNLFIGTFNFNSSVSDPLKSTAFGRIFHKKPLRLKGYYKYKAGSTYMDGTNEIPEQKDNFIVYGIFYKTDETLRTMDGYLAINEFKDPRMIALALLPEKERKETDQWTEFNIPFDYNKYGKEVDMEALSRGEYKISIVLSASKDGDRFKGAIGSTLYVDDLELVCEE
;
A
#
# COMPACT_ATOMS: atom_id res chain seq x y z
N MET A 1 -94.98 13.99 -26.72
CA MET A 1 -94.86 14.90 -25.55
C MET A 1 -93.47 14.68 -24.97
N LYS A 2 -92.50 15.56 -25.28
CA LYS A 2 -92.09 16.77 -24.54
C LYS A 2 -91.40 16.49 -23.18
N PHE A 3 -90.07 16.72 -23.21
CA PHE A 3 -89.16 17.35 -22.22
C PHE A 3 -89.01 16.80 -20.79
N THR A 4 -87.76 16.47 -20.41
CA THR A 4 -86.84 17.25 -19.52
C THR A 4 -85.51 16.47 -19.35
N ASN A 5 -84.39 16.94 -19.90
CA ASN A 5 -83.34 17.81 -19.34
C ASN A 5 -82.28 17.15 -18.41
N VAL A 6 -81.07 17.03 -18.96
CA VAL A 6 -79.75 17.44 -18.43
C VAL A 6 -79.31 16.99 -17.02
N LEU A 7 -78.36 16.06 -16.98
CA LEU A 7 -77.21 16.05 -16.04
C LEU A 7 -76.04 15.36 -16.78
N ALA A 8 -75.12 16.14 -17.35
CA ALA A 8 -73.86 16.55 -16.71
C ALA A 8 -72.81 15.41 -16.71
N THR A 9 -72.00 15.43 -17.77
CA THR A 9 -70.55 15.19 -17.79
C THR A 9 -69.88 14.95 -16.42
N THR A 10 -69.34 13.75 -16.21
CA THR A 10 -67.96 13.46 -15.76
C THR A 10 -67.79 11.97 -15.50
N LEU A 11 -67.22 11.23 -16.46
CA LEU A 11 -66.62 9.92 -16.15
C LEU A 11 -65.43 9.67 -17.10
N LEU A 12 -64.43 10.54 -16.98
CA LEU A 12 -63.15 10.42 -17.69
C LEU A 12 -62.02 10.94 -16.79
N SER A 13 -61.53 10.09 -15.87
CA SER A 13 -60.18 10.12 -15.27
C SER A 13 -60.12 9.24 -14.00
N LEU A 14 -60.18 7.92 -14.15
CA LEU A 14 -59.85 6.98 -13.07
C LEU A 14 -58.87 5.94 -13.63
N LEU A 15 -57.70 6.42 -14.06
CA LEU A 15 -56.52 5.60 -14.31
C LEU A 15 -55.31 6.34 -13.74
N SER A 16 -54.51 5.60 -12.98
CA SER A 16 -53.18 5.91 -12.43
C SER A 16 -53.08 7.04 -11.38
N THR A 17 -53.65 6.84 -10.20
CA THR A 17 -52.85 7.13 -8.99
C THR A 17 -52.07 5.86 -8.66
N ALA A 18 -50.95 5.65 -9.34
CA ALA A 18 -49.89 4.88 -8.72
C ALA A 18 -49.61 5.59 -7.39
N CYS A 19 -49.92 4.93 -6.27
CA CYS A 19 -49.37 5.37 -5.00
C CYS A 19 -47.86 5.45 -5.20
N ILE A 20 -47.32 6.66 -5.26
CA ILE A 20 -45.91 6.88 -4.97
C ILE A 20 -45.82 6.51 -3.49
N GLN A 21 -45.56 5.23 -3.22
CA GLN A 21 -45.16 4.82 -1.89
C GLN A 21 -43.88 5.60 -1.64
N ASN A 22 -43.91 6.51 -0.67
CA ASN A 22 -42.68 7.16 -0.23
C ASN A 22 -41.73 6.04 0.15
N GLU A 23 -40.60 5.97 -0.55
CA GLU A 23 -39.56 4.99 -0.30
C GLU A 23 -39.14 5.12 1.17
N GLU A 24 -38.97 4.01 1.87
CA GLU A 24 -38.56 4.06 3.26
C GLU A 24 -37.23 4.83 3.38
N PRO A 25 -37.06 5.72 4.38
CA PRO A 25 -35.85 6.50 4.49
C PRO A 25 -34.62 5.58 4.54
N ASN A 26 -33.61 5.91 3.75
CA ASN A 26 -32.40 5.08 3.61
C ASN A 26 -31.72 4.87 4.97
N THR A 27 -31.40 3.62 5.28
CA THR A 27 -30.75 3.21 6.54
C THR A 27 -29.23 3.31 6.50
N GLU A 28 -28.64 3.46 5.32
CA GLU A 28 -27.19 3.60 5.18
C GLU A 28 -26.71 4.98 5.65
N ALA A 29 -25.48 5.02 6.16
CA ALA A 29 -24.88 6.20 6.78
C ALA A 29 -23.41 6.32 6.36
N ASP A 30 -23.14 6.26 5.06
CA ASP A 30 -21.78 6.19 4.53
C ASP A 30 -21.26 7.53 4.04
N ILE A 31 -19.94 7.72 4.18
CA ILE A 31 -19.19 8.68 3.37
C ILE A 31 -18.87 7.98 2.04
N LEU A 32 -19.45 8.47 0.95
CA LEU A 32 -19.25 7.93 -0.39
C LEU A 32 -18.08 8.59 -1.11
N LYS A 33 -17.79 9.85 -0.78
CA LYS A 33 -16.70 10.62 -1.39
C LYS A 33 -16.28 11.79 -0.51
N CYS A 34 -15.00 12.14 -0.56
CA CYS A 34 -14.45 13.38 -0.07
C CYS A 34 -14.11 14.32 -1.25
N ILE A 35 -14.37 15.60 -1.08
CA ILE A 35 -14.06 16.65 -2.03
C ILE A 35 -13.21 17.69 -1.29
N LEU A 36 -12.07 18.00 -1.89
CA LEU A 36 -11.13 19.03 -1.45
C LEU A 36 -10.71 19.86 -2.68
N PRO A 37 -10.14 21.06 -2.50
CA PRO A 37 -9.61 21.85 -3.61
C PRO A 37 -8.64 21.03 -4.47
N LYS A 38 -8.82 21.08 -5.80
CA LYS A 38 -8.03 20.27 -6.76
C LYS A 38 -6.54 20.54 -6.67
N GLU A 39 -6.15 21.73 -6.23
CA GLU A 39 -4.76 22.14 -6.07
C GLU A 39 -4.03 21.33 -5.00
N ILE A 40 -4.77 20.75 -4.04
CA ILE A 40 -4.24 19.92 -2.96
C ILE A 40 -4.69 18.46 -3.04
N PHE A 41 -5.82 18.19 -3.71
CA PHE A 41 -6.42 16.87 -3.88
C PHE A 41 -6.67 16.56 -5.37
N GLU A 42 -5.57 16.44 -6.11
CA GLU A 42 -5.59 16.23 -7.56
C GLU A 42 -6.03 14.81 -7.95
N TYR A 43 -5.67 13.83 -7.11
CA TYR A 43 -5.99 12.42 -7.32
C TYR A 43 -6.59 11.83 -6.05
N ASP A 44 -7.83 11.35 -6.16
CA ASP A 44 -8.51 10.65 -5.09
C ASP A 44 -8.08 9.18 -5.10
N ASN A 45 -7.16 8.84 -4.19
CA ASN A 45 -6.76 7.45 -3.92
C ASN A 45 -7.37 6.92 -2.62
N THR A 46 -8.44 7.56 -2.12
CA THR A 46 -9.06 7.17 -0.85
C THR A 46 -9.88 5.90 -1.03
N ASN A 47 -9.60 4.91 -0.20
CA ASN A 47 -10.50 3.79 0.00
C ASN A 47 -11.63 4.22 0.96
N TYR A 48 -12.84 4.42 0.43
CA TYR A 48 -14.01 4.83 1.22
C TYR A 48 -14.69 3.67 1.97
N TYR A 49 -14.25 2.43 1.72
CA TYR A 49 -14.84 1.21 2.23
C TYR A 49 -13.91 0.47 3.20
N GLU A 50 -13.05 1.22 3.89
CA GLU A 50 -12.23 0.65 4.96
C GLU A 50 -13.14 0.04 6.06
N PRO A 51 -12.84 -1.17 6.56
CA PRO A 51 -13.64 -1.82 7.60
C PRO A 51 -13.64 -1.06 8.91
N TYR A 52 -14.51 -1.46 9.82
CA TYR A 52 -14.46 -0.96 11.20
C TYR A 52 -13.17 -1.36 11.91
N ASP A 53 -12.54 -0.42 12.62
CA ASP A 53 -11.34 -0.66 13.42
C ASP A 53 -11.66 -0.53 14.92
N GLU A 54 -11.68 -1.67 15.62
CA GLU A 54 -11.97 -1.72 17.05
C GLU A 54 -10.97 -0.93 17.90
N SER A 55 -9.71 -0.80 17.45
CA SER A 55 -8.66 -0.13 18.25
C SER A 55 -8.87 1.38 18.36
N ILE A 56 -9.51 1.98 17.36
CA ILE A 56 -9.88 3.40 17.33
C ILE A 56 -11.39 3.61 17.47
N ASN A 57 -12.15 2.51 17.59
CA ASN A 57 -13.61 2.48 17.70
C ASN A 57 -14.28 3.33 16.60
N ALA A 58 -13.85 3.17 15.34
CA ALA A 58 -14.33 3.94 14.18
C ALA A 58 -14.00 3.26 12.85
N TYR A 59 -14.68 3.67 11.78
CA TYR A 59 -14.25 3.41 10.40
C TYR A 59 -13.13 4.40 10.04
N PRO A 60 -11.88 3.97 9.77
CA PRO A 60 -10.84 4.91 9.39
C PRO A 60 -11.06 5.39 7.96
N LEU A 61 -10.75 6.67 7.71
CA LEU A 61 -10.74 7.23 6.37
C LEU A 61 -9.42 7.97 6.16
N TYR A 62 -8.54 7.39 5.36
CA TYR A 62 -7.23 7.97 5.05
C TYR A 62 -7.31 8.72 3.72
N ILE A 63 -7.11 10.02 3.79
CA ILE A 63 -7.11 10.90 2.63
C ILE A 63 -5.70 11.45 2.49
N SER A 64 -5.11 11.29 1.32
CA SER A 64 -3.82 11.88 1.04
C SER A 64 -3.97 13.09 0.14
N VAL A 65 -3.40 14.20 0.58
CA VAL A 65 -3.26 15.44 -0.17
C VAL A 65 -1.79 15.65 -0.53
N ASN A 66 -1.50 16.58 -1.43
CA ASN A 66 -0.13 16.96 -1.71
C ASN A 66 0.43 17.93 -0.65
N SER A 67 1.74 18.16 -0.70
CA SER A 67 2.49 19.02 0.24
C SER A 67 2.13 20.51 0.25
N LYS A 68 1.22 20.97 -0.61
CA LYS A 68 0.71 22.35 -0.58
C LYS A 68 -0.43 22.52 0.43
N ALA A 69 -1.02 21.44 0.93
CA ALA A 69 -2.10 21.50 1.89
C ALA A 69 -1.64 22.10 3.23
N THR A 70 -2.48 22.96 3.82
CA THR A 70 -2.30 23.43 5.19
C THR A 70 -3.21 22.61 6.10
N LEU A 71 -2.67 21.54 6.70
CA LEU A 71 -3.46 20.55 7.45
C LEU A 71 -4.24 21.14 8.64
N THR A 72 -3.80 22.27 9.21
CA THR A 72 -4.47 22.89 10.36
C THR A 72 -5.80 23.57 10.02
N GLN A 73 -6.12 23.76 8.74
CA GLN A 73 -7.31 24.50 8.29
C GLN A 73 -7.86 23.93 6.98
N LEU A 74 -8.28 22.67 6.98
CA LEU A 74 -8.95 22.05 5.83
C LEU A 74 -10.45 21.96 6.06
N ALA A 75 -11.22 22.14 4.98
CA ALA A 75 -12.67 22.06 4.96
C ALA A 75 -13.12 20.99 3.95
N PRO A 76 -12.98 19.68 4.27
CA PRO A 76 -13.42 18.62 3.37
C PRO A 76 -14.94 18.64 3.24
N GLU A 77 -15.41 18.58 2.00
CA GLU A 77 -16.83 18.34 1.70
C GLU A 77 -17.03 16.84 1.47
N PHE A 78 -18.07 16.27 2.08
CA PHE A 78 -18.40 14.86 1.95
C PHE A 78 -19.69 14.67 1.15
N VAL A 79 -19.64 13.77 0.17
CA VAL A 79 -20.83 13.17 -0.43
C VAL A 79 -21.21 11.98 0.44
N LEU A 80 -22.44 11.99 0.94
CA LEU A 80 -22.98 10.96 1.83
C LEU A 80 -24.01 10.12 1.10
N THR A 81 -24.40 8.99 1.70
CA THR A 81 -25.64 8.30 1.32
C THR A 81 -26.83 9.28 1.30
N GLU A 82 -27.74 9.13 0.35
CA GLU A 82 -28.90 10.00 0.18
C GLU A 82 -29.69 10.17 1.49
N GLY A 83 -29.93 11.42 1.87
CA GLY A 83 -30.67 11.80 3.08
C GLY A 83 -29.89 11.74 4.39
N ALA A 84 -28.66 11.22 4.39
CA ALA A 84 -27.80 11.21 5.58
C ALA A 84 -27.26 12.61 5.93
N THR A 85 -26.89 12.80 7.19
CA THR A 85 -26.24 14.01 7.72
C THR A 85 -24.92 13.67 8.39
N ILE A 86 -24.01 14.64 8.54
CA ILE A 86 -22.68 14.42 9.13
C ILE A 86 -22.31 15.52 10.14
N GLU A 87 -21.68 15.14 11.25
CA GLU A 87 -21.19 16.02 12.32
C GLU A 87 -19.73 15.67 12.64
N PRO A 88 -18.74 16.59 12.61
CA PRO A 88 -18.86 18.00 12.22
C PRO A 88 -19.42 18.19 10.81
N ALA A 89 -20.01 19.36 10.56
CA ALA A 89 -20.67 19.66 9.29
C ALA A 89 -19.68 19.51 8.11
N SER A 90 -20.15 18.91 7.02
CA SER A 90 -19.45 18.88 5.73
C SER A 90 -19.04 20.30 5.30
N GLY A 91 -17.78 20.48 4.90
CA GLY A 91 -17.22 21.79 4.55
C GLY A 91 -16.86 22.69 5.75
N SER A 92 -16.98 22.21 6.98
CA SER A 92 -16.46 22.94 8.15
C SER A 92 -14.94 22.84 8.24
N ILE A 93 -14.29 23.96 8.63
CA ILE A 93 -12.83 23.99 8.81
C ILE A 93 -12.45 23.17 10.04
N GLN A 94 -11.52 22.24 9.87
CA GLN A 94 -10.95 21.40 10.92
C GLN A 94 -9.42 21.39 10.86
N ASP A 95 -8.81 21.04 11.98
CA ASP A 95 -7.37 20.78 12.11
C ASP A 95 -7.09 19.28 11.99
N PHE A 96 -6.46 18.87 10.90
CA PHE A 96 -6.08 17.49 10.59
C PHE A 96 -4.63 17.16 10.93
N THR A 97 -3.96 17.95 11.79
CA THR A 97 -2.69 17.52 12.39
C THR A 97 -2.85 16.24 13.22
N HIS A 98 -4.08 15.90 13.60
CA HIS A 98 -4.48 14.63 14.19
C HIS A 98 -5.80 14.15 13.54
N PRO A 99 -6.16 12.86 13.67
CA PRO A 99 -7.42 12.37 13.14
C PRO A 99 -8.63 13.11 13.71
N VAL A 100 -9.57 13.51 12.84
CA VAL A 100 -10.83 14.16 13.21
C VAL A 100 -11.97 13.15 13.13
N ARG A 101 -12.81 13.09 14.17
CA ARG A 101 -13.96 12.18 14.19
C ARG A 101 -15.18 12.83 13.57
N TYR A 102 -15.81 12.11 12.64
CA TYR A 102 -17.08 12.48 12.03
C TYR A 102 -18.12 11.41 12.31
N THR A 103 -19.36 11.80 12.60
CA THR A 103 -20.49 10.88 12.76
C THR A 103 -21.48 11.13 11.64
N VAL A 104 -21.64 10.14 10.76
CA VAL A 104 -22.70 10.14 9.75
C VAL A 104 -23.95 9.52 10.37
N THR A 105 -25.09 10.18 10.21
CA THR A 105 -26.40 9.72 10.66
C THR A 105 -27.27 9.48 9.44
N SER A 106 -27.80 8.26 9.31
CA SER A 106 -28.72 7.84 8.25
C SER A 106 -29.96 8.73 8.15
N ALA A 107 -30.66 8.66 7.00
CA ALA A 107 -31.85 9.48 6.75
C ALA A 107 -32.99 9.22 7.75
N ASP A 108 -33.09 8.00 8.29
CA ASP A 108 -34.08 7.64 9.31
C ASP A 108 -33.71 8.06 10.74
N GLY A 109 -32.48 8.57 10.93
CA GLY A 109 -31.94 9.04 12.20
C GLY A 109 -31.58 7.94 13.20
N LYS A 110 -31.71 6.65 12.84
CA LYS A 110 -31.50 5.53 13.78
C LYS A 110 -30.11 4.92 13.67
N TRP A 111 -29.54 4.93 12.47
CA TRP A 111 -28.21 4.37 12.24
C TRP A 111 -27.16 5.46 12.21
N HIS A 112 -26.04 5.20 12.88
CA HIS A 112 -24.89 6.09 12.96
C HIS A 112 -23.62 5.33 12.61
N ARG A 113 -22.77 5.92 11.78
CA ARG A 113 -21.40 5.43 11.52
C ARG A 113 -20.42 6.51 11.93
N THR A 114 -19.46 6.15 12.80
CA THR A 114 -18.38 7.06 13.18
C THR A 114 -17.14 6.79 12.35
N TYR A 115 -16.68 7.82 11.65
CA TYR A 115 -15.44 7.83 10.90
C TYR A 115 -14.32 8.52 11.69
N SER A 116 -13.10 8.01 11.56
CA SER A 116 -11.86 8.66 12.00
C SER A 116 -11.10 9.13 10.76
N VAL A 117 -11.33 10.38 10.36
CA VAL A 117 -10.80 10.96 9.14
C VAL A 117 -9.40 11.51 9.39
N SER A 118 -8.42 10.98 8.67
CA SER A 118 -7.03 11.42 8.73
C SER A 118 -6.62 11.95 7.36
N ILE A 119 -6.25 13.22 7.30
CA ILE A 119 -5.71 13.84 6.10
C ILE A 119 -4.21 14.03 6.28
N SER A 120 -3.40 13.43 5.40
CA SER A 120 -1.95 13.61 5.41
C SER A 120 -1.46 14.14 4.07
N ASP A 121 -0.35 14.87 4.08
CA ASP A 121 0.29 15.44 2.90
C ASP A 121 1.27 14.47 2.20
N ASP A 122 1.13 13.16 2.47
CA ASP A 122 1.98 12.09 1.96
C ASP A 122 1.28 11.28 0.85
N LEU A 123 0.64 11.98 -0.10
CA LEU A 123 0.05 11.34 -1.29
C LEU A 123 1.11 10.58 -2.06
N GLN A 124 0.98 9.26 -2.05
CA GLN A 124 1.87 8.36 -2.78
C GLN A 124 1.13 7.70 -3.95
N ILE A 125 1.57 8.05 -5.15
CA ILE A 125 1.10 7.50 -6.42
C ILE A 125 2.25 6.69 -7.01
N ILE A 126 2.04 5.39 -7.14
CA ILE A 126 3.05 4.43 -7.58
C ILE A 126 3.37 4.70 -9.06
N PRO A 127 4.62 5.04 -9.42
CA PRO A 127 5.04 5.12 -10.81
C PRO A 127 5.20 3.73 -11.41
N GLU A 128 5.35 3.65 -12.73
CA GLU A 128 5.59 2.40 -13.45
C GLU A 128 7.09 2.13 -13.69
N GLN A 129 7.95 3.09 -13.37
CA GLN A 129 9.40 3.02 -13.52
C GLN A 129 10.08 3.39 -12.19
N PHE A 130 11.12 2.65 -11.82
CA PHE A 130 11.86 2.87 -10.58
C PHE A 130 13.36 2.79 -10.85
N HIS A 131 14.05 3.93 -10.71
CA HIS A 131 15.45 4.10 -11.08
C HIS A 131 16.40 4.12 -9.88
N PHE A 132 15.87 4.32 -8.66
CA PHE A 132 16.68 4.39 -7.42
C PHE A 132 17.73 5.51 -7.39
N ASP A 133 17.57 6.55 -8.21
CA ASP A 133 18.50 7.68 -8.31
C ASP A 133 18.35 8.71 -7.19
N LYS A 134 17.19 8.75 -6.54
CA LYS A 134 16.84 9.82 -5.60
C LYS A 134 16.69 9.31 -4.17
N LEU A 135 17.15 10.12 -3.23
CA LEU A 135 17.07 9.87 -1.79
C LEU A 135 16.31 10.98 -1.08
N SER A 136 15.38 10.60 -0.21
CA SER A 136 14.57 11.50 0.59
C SER A 136 15.39 12.14 1.70
N SER A 137 15.14 13.42 1.98
CA SER A 137 15.76 14.15 3.09
C SER A 137 15.11 13.89 4.45
N LYS A 138 14.08 13.03 4.52
CA LYS A 138 13.35 12.70 5.76
C LYS A 138 14.22 12.00 6.81
N SER A 139 15.35 11.41 6.43
CA SER A 139 16.31 10.81 7.36
C SER A 139 17.73 11.26 7.04
N SER A 140 18.49 11.59 8.09
CA SER A 140 19.94 11.85 8.02
C SER A 140 20.78 10.64 8.44
N LYS A 141 20.15 9.55 8.89
CA LYS A 141 20.81 8.36 9.46
C LYS A 141 20.95 7.22 8.46
N TYR A 142 19.96 7.04 7.61
CA TYR A 142 19.89 5.96 6.63
C TYR A 142 19.21 6.46 5.36
N HIS A 143 19.44 5.76 4.25
CA HIS A 143 18.85 6.10 2.97
C HIS A 143 17.38 5.69 2.91
N ILE A 144 16.56 6.57 2.34
CA ILE A 144 15.16 6.33 1.97
C ILE A 144 15.06 6.67 0.49
N PHE A 145 14.73 5.69 -0.35
CA PHE A 145 14.57 5.91 -1.79
C PHE A 145 13.20 6.52 -2.08
N TYR A 146 13.13 7.35 -3.12
CA TYR A 146 11.86 7.76 -3.68
C TYR A 146 11.93 7.82 -5.21
N GLU A 147 10.78 7.63 -5.84
CA GLU A 147 10.56 7.84 -7.25
C GLU A 147 9.59 9.01 -7.45
N GLU A 148 9.78 9.75 -8.55
CA GLU A 148 8.95 10.92 -8.84
C GLU A 148 8.89 11.18 -10.33
N ASN A 149 7.67 11.28 -10.85
CA ASN A 149 7.36 11.78 -12.19
C ASN A 149 6.45 13.00 -12.08
N LYS A 150 7.07 14.20 -12.02
CA LYS A 150 6.36 15.47 -11.87
C LYS A 150 5.33 15.75 -12.97
N ALA A 151 5.57 15.25 -14.19
CA ALA A 151 4.66 15.47 -15.32
C ALA A 151 3.36 14.67 -15.18
N LYS A 152 3.40 13.54 -14.47
CA LYS A 152 2.24 12.69 -14.16
C LYS A 152 1.72 12.86 -12.73
N GLY A 153 2.35 13.73 -11.93
CA GLY A 153 2.03 13.88 -10.50
C GLY A 153 2.38 12.65 -9.66
N GLU A 154 3.22 11.73 -10.17
CA GLU A 154 3.57 10.50 -9.46
C GLU A 154 4.69 10.76 -8.46
N PHE A 155 4.54 10.23 -7.25
CA PHE A 155 5.55 10.29 -6.19
C PHE A 155 5.38 9.06 -5.29
N MET A 156 6.47 8.37 -4.96
CA MET A 156 6.41 7.25 -4.04
C MET A 156 7.74 7.11 -3.30
N GLU A 157 7.68 6.95 -1.98
CA GLU A 157 8.82 6.54 -1.17
C GLU A 157 8.81 5.02 -0.96
N TRP A 158 9.98 4.41 -1.13
CA TRP A 158 10.20 3.02 -0.80
C TRP A 158 10.39 2.84 0.70
N ALA A 159 9.84 1.76 1.24
CA ALA A 159 10.09 1.33 2.60
C ALA A 159 11.26 0.33 2.67
N SER A 160 11.92 0.28 3.82
CA SER A 160 12.94 -0.72 4.15
C SER A 160 12.99 -0.92 5.67
N ALA A 161 13.65 -1.98 6.12
CA ALA A 161 13.89 -2.25 7.53
C ALA A 161 15.05 -1.40 8.13
N ASN A 162 15.57 -0.41 7.40
CA ASN A 162 16.66 0.45 7.89
C ASN A 162 16.33 1.14 9.22
N GLN A 163 15.07 1.55 9.42
CA GLN A 163 14.63 2.17 10.66
C GLN A 163 14.75 1.21 11.85
N GLY A 164 14.45 -0.09 11.66
CA GLY A 164 14.67 -1.11 12.68
C GLY A 164 16.16 -1.36 12.93
N TYR A 165 16.96 -1.43 11.87
CA TYR A 165 18.41 -1.64 11.97
C TYR A 165 19.15 -0.49 12.67
N MET A 166 18.58 0.73 12.67
CA MET A 166 19.11 1.88 13.39
C MET A 166 19.36 1.61 14.89
N LEU A 167 18.62 0.68 15.49
CA LEU A 167 18.78 0.28 16.90
C LEU A 167 20.13 -0.41 17.18
N VAL A 168 20.74 -1.01 16.15
CA VAL A 168 21.96 -1.82 16.25
C VAL A 168 23.10 -1.31 15.37
N SER A 169 22.87 -0.26 14.57
CA SER A 169 23.83 0.27 13.59
C SER A 169 25.04 0.99 14.21
N GLY A 170 24.95 1.39 15.48
CA GLY A 170 25.96 2.23 16.13
C GLY A 170 26.19 3.53 15.35
N ASN A 171 27.45 3.83 15.03
CA ASN A 171 27.85 5.01 14.24
C ASN A 171 28.05 4.71 12.75
N SER A 172 27.53 3.60 12.25
CA SER A 172 27.67 3.24 10.83
C SER A 172 27.07 4.33 9.93
N PRO A 173 27.75 4.73 8.84
CA PRO A 173 27.17 5.67 7.88
C PRO A 173 25.99 5.04 7.14
N ALA A 174 25.12 5.88 6.55
CA ALA A 174 23.93 5.44 5.82
C ALA A 174 24.24 4.43 4.68
N THR A 175 25.42 4.50 4.07
CA THR A 175 25.88 3.56 3.03
C THR A 175 26.12 2.14 3.54
N GLU A 176 26.31 1.96 4.85
CA GLU A 176 26.58 0.67 5.49
C GLU A 176 25.35 0.02 6.13
N TYR A 177 24.19 0.66 6.03
CA TYR A 177 22.91 0.04 6.39
C TYR A 177 22.57 -1.13 5.44
N PRO A 178 21.66 -2.03 5.84
CA PRO A 178 21.21 -3.12 5.00
C PRO A 178 20.68 -2.66 3.64
N THR A 179 20.07 -1.47 3.58
CA THR A 179 19.53 -0.90 2.35
C THR A 179 20.16 0.47 2.10
N SER A 180 20.86 0.64 0.97
CA SER A 180 21.54 1.89 0.66
C SER A 180 21.65 2.12 -0.85
N GLN A 181 21.85 3.37 -1.27
CA GLN A 181 22.17 3.70 -2.66
C GLN A 181 23.65 3.42 -2.95
N ALA A 182 23.94 2.93 -4.16
CA ALA A 182 25.29 2.75 -4.67
C ALA A 182 25.45 3.39 -6.06
N ASP A 183 26.69 3.70 -6.42
CA ASP A 183 27.09 4.07 -7.78
C ASP A 183 27.18 2.85 -8.71
N GLY A 184 27.18 3.09 -10.02
CA GLY A 184 27.43 2.05 -11.03
C GLY A 184 26.17 1.27 -11.43
N GLY A 185 25.03 1.96 -11.40
CA GLY A 185 23.78 1.54 -12.02
C GLY A 185 23.90 1.36 -13.54
N ILE A 186 22.81 0.93 -14.16
CA ILE A 186 22.63 0.88 -15.61
C ILE A 186 22.92 2.27 -16.20
N GLU A 187 23.61 2.31 -17.35
CA GLU A 187 24.03 3.58 -17.97
C GLU A 187 24.89 4.51 -17.07
N ASN A 188 25.51 3.96 -16.01
CA ASN A 188 26.27 4.68 -14.98
C ASN A 188 25.42 5.58 -14.06
N SER A 189 24.13 5.24 -13.87
CA SER A 189 23.24 5.83 -12.86
C SER A 189 23.62 5.39 -11.42
N LYS A 190 22.78 5.74 -10.45
CA LYS A 190 22.77 5.10 -9.12
C LYS A 190 21.91 3.84 -9.18
N CYS A 191 22.00 3.00 -8.14
CA CYS A 191 21.15 1.82 -7.99
C CYS A 191 20.86 1.52 -6.51
N ALA A 192 19.90 0.63 -6.26
CA ALA A 192 19.65 0.09 -4.93
C ALA A 192 20.68 -1.02 -4.60
N LYS A 193 21.31 -0.91 -3.43
CA LYS A 193 22.20 -1.93 -2.85
C LYS A 193 21.58 -2.48 -1.57
N LEU A 194 21.32 -3.78 -1.57
CA LEU A 194 20.73 -4.52 -0.47
C LEU A 194 21.77 -5.51 0.05
N VAL A 195 22.11 -5.43 1.33
CA VAL A 195 23.12 -6.27 1.98
C VAL A 195 22.56 -6.91 3.23
N THR A 196 22.72 -8.22 3.36
CA THR A 196 22.44 -8.90 4.63
C THR A 196 23.54 -8.60 5.64
N LYS A 197 23.17 -7.97 6.75
CA LYS A 197 24.09 -7.48 7.79
C LYS A 197 23.91 -8.25 9.09
N SER A 198 24.98 -8.39 9.86
CA SER A 198 24.87 -8.80 11.26
C SER A 198 24.27 -7.67 12.10
N THR A 199 23.45 -7.99 13.08
CA THR A 199 22.94 -7.03 14.07
C THR A 199 23.76 -7.01 15.36
N GLY A 200 24.88 -7.75 15.37
CA GLY A 200 25.78 -7.85 16.52
C GLY A 200 25.17 -8.53 17.74
N GLY A 201 25.85 -8.39 18.88
CA GLY A 201 25.42 -8.99 20.14
C GLY A 201 24.05 -8.49 20.62
N LEU A 202 23.74 -7.21 20.42
CA LEU A 202 22.47 -6.63 20.84
C LEU A 202 21.29 -7.24 20.08
N GLY A 203 21.37 -7.31 18.74
CA GLY A 203 20.30 -7.96 17.96
C GLY A 203 20.19 -9.46 18.26
N SER A 204 21.32 -10.14 18.47
CA SER A 204 21.32 -11.56 18.86
C SER A 204 20.60 -11.80 20.21
N LEU A 205 20.75 -10.90 21.19
CA LEU A 205 20.09 -11.01 22.50
C LEU A 205 18.56 -10.91 22.42
N VAL A 206 18.03 -10.22 21.41
CA VAL A 206 16.58 -10.09 21.17
C VAL A 206 16.08 -11.05 20.07
N GLY A 207 16.88 -12.05 19.69
CA GLY A 207 16.50 -13.08 18.73
C GLY A 207 16.53 -12.65 17.27
N ALA A 208 17.14 -11.52 16.94
CA ALA A 208 17.27 -10.98 15.58
C ALA A 208 18.75 -10.82 15.19
N PRO A 209 19.53 -11.91 15.00
CA PRO A 209 21.00 -11.90 14.84
C PRO A 209 21.51 -11.36 13.49
N LEU A 210 20.62 -11.25 12.49
CA LEU A 210 20.91 -10.67 11.18
C LEU A 210 19.74 -9.85 10.67
N ALA A 211 20.01 -8.96 9.72
CA ALA A 211 19.02 -8.16 9.03
C ALA A 211 19.30 -8.22 7.53
N ALA A 212 18.38 -8.80 6.76
CA ALA A 212 18.48 -8.78 5.31
C ALA A 212 18.24 -7.37 4.77
N GLY A 213 19.09 -6.95 3.83
CA GLY A 213 18.82 -5.74 3.04
C GLY A 213 17.55 -5.95 2.24
N ASN A 214 16.57 -5.08 2.44
CA ASN A 214 15.27 -5.17 1.77
C ASN A 214 14.76 -3.80 1.30
N LEU A 215 13.93 -3.83 0.28
CA LEU A 215 13.25 -2.63 -0.23
C LEU A 215 11.87 -3.05 -0.72
N PHE A 216 10.83 -2.32 -0.33
CA PHE A 216 9.47 -2.68 -0.69
C PHE A 216 8.51 -1.50 -0.82
N ILE A 217 7.49 -1.67 -1.67
CA ILE A 217 6.37 -0.73 -1.76
C ILE A 217 5.42 -1.01 -0.60
N GLY A 218 5.26 -0.04 0.30
CA GLY A 218 4.45 -0.18 1.50
C GLY A 218 4.95 0.72 2.61
N THR A 219 4.83 0.27 3.86
CA THR A 219 5.29 1.00 5.04
C THR A 219 6.03 0.09 6.01
N PHE A 220 6.96 0.68 6.76
CA PHE A 220 7.65 -0.01 7.85
C PHE A 220 7.11 0.47 9.19
N ASN A 221 6.58 -0.44 10.01
CA ASN A 221 6.10 -0.14 11.35
C ASN A 221 7.18 -0.40 12.39
N PHE A 222 7.91 0.66 12.74
CA PHE A 222 8.98 0.61 13.75
C PHE A 222 8.52 0.10 15.12
N ASN A 223 7.29 0.38 15.55
CA ASN A 223 6.82 -0.03 16.88
C ASN A 223 6.70 -1.56 17.02
N SER A 224 6.50 -2.25 15.90
CA SER A 224 6.43 -3.71 15.85
C SER A 224 7.77 -4.35 15.49
N SER A 225 8.81 -3.59 15.13
CA SER A 225 10.01 -4.16 14.50
C SER A 225 10.85 -5.07 15.40
N VAL A 226 10.68 -4.97 16.73
CA VAL A 226 11.37 -5.84 17.70
C VAL A 226 10.46 -6.97 18.18
N SER A 227 9.17 -6.69 18.41
CA SER A 227 8.22 -7.67 18.95
C SER A 227 7.66 -8.62 17.89
N ASP A 228 7.42 -8.12 16.68
CA ASP A 228 6.94 -8.89 15.52
C ASP A 228 7.54 -8.31 14.22
N PRO A 229 8.80 -8.64 13.91
CA PRO A 229 9.51 -8.11 12.74
C PRO A 229 8.79 -8.38 11.43
N LEU A 230 8.08 -9.51 11.30
CA LEU A 230 7.33 -9.85 10.09
C LEU A 230 6.14 -8.91 9.89
N LYS A 231 5.42 -8.59 10.96
CA LYS A 231 4.32 -7.62 10.94
C LYS A 231 4.80 -6.18 10.73
N SER A 232 6.08 -5.92 10.97
CA SER A 232 6.66 -4.58 10.75
C SER A 232 6.80 -4.21 9.27
N THR A 233 6.86 -5.18 8.36
CA THR A 233 6.94 -4.92 6.92
C THR A 233 5.55 -5.00 6.29
N ALA A 234 4.82 -3.88 6.28
CA ALA A 234 3.49 -3.82 5.70
C ALA A 234 3.60 -3.58 4.19
N PHE A 235 3.32 -4.63 3.40
CA PHE A 235 3.42 -4.64 1.95
C PHE A 235 2.14 -4.16 1.30
N GLY A 236 2.24 -3.11 0.49
CA GLY A 236 1.17 -2.71 -0.41
C GLY A 236 0.82 -1.23 -0.34
N ARG A 237 0.55 -0.65 -1.51
CA ARG A 237 -0.14 0.64 -1.67
C ARG A 237 -1.29 0.47 -2.66
N ILE A 238 -2.30 1.33 -2.55
CA ILE A 238 -3.48 1.29 -3.43
C ILE A 238 -3.02 1.42 -4.88
N PHE A 239 -3.60 0.59 -5.76
CA PHE A 239 -3.24 0.54 -7.16
C PHE A 239 -4.47 0.35 -8.03
N HIS A 240 -4.55 1.11 -9.13
CA HIS A 240 -5.75 1.21 -9.97
C HIS A 240 -5.56 0.63 -11.38
N LYS A 241 -4.43 -0.03 -11.61
CA LYS A 241 -4.13 -0.70 -12.87
C LYS A 241 -3.93 -2.19 -12.64
N LYS A 242 -4.11 -2.98 -13.69
CA LYS A 242 -3.86 -4.41 -13.67
C LYS A 242 -2.40 -4.68 -14.03
N PRO A 243 -1.55 -5.15 -13.10
CA PRO A 243 -0.14 -5.40 -13.40
C PRO A 243 0.05 -6.67 -14.23
N LEU A 244 0.84 -6.59 -15.29
CA LEU A 244 1.11 -7.70 -16.21
C LEU A 244 2.49 -8.31 -15.98
N ARG A 245 3.52 -7.47 -15.83
CA ARG A 245 4.91 -7.92 -15.70
C ARG A 245 5.72 -7.03 -14.78
N LEU A 246 6.66 -7.63 -14.06
CA LEU A 246 7.71 -6.93 -13.34
C LEU A 246 9.04 -7.20 -14.04
N LYS A 247 9.70 -6.14 -14.50
CA LYS A 247 11.01 -6.22 -15.16
C LYS A 247 12.06 -5.44 -14.37
N GLY A 248 13.31 -5.70 -14.69
CA GLY A 248 14.44 -4.87 -14.29
C GLY A 248 15.76 -5.62 -14.35
N TYR A 249 16.78 -5.08 -13.69
CA TYR A 249 18.13 -5.65 -13.71
C TYR A 249 18.62 -5.95 -12.30
N TYR A 250 19.43 -7.00 -12.17
CA TYR A 250 20.08 -7.33 -10.92
C TYR A 250 21.55 -7.74 -11.07
N LYS A 251 22.31 -7.60 -9.99
CA LYS A 251 23.56 -8.32 -9.72
C LYS A 251 23.44 -8.97 -8.35
N TYR A 252 24.00 -10.15 -8.18
CA TYR A 252 23.94 -10.84 -6.89
C TYR A 252 25.24 -11.55 -6.57
N LYS A 253 25.61 -11.51 -5.28
CA LYS A 253 26.67 -12.32 -4.72
C LYS A 253 26.28 -12.77 -3.33
N ALA A 254 26.34 -14.07 -3.06
CA ALA A 254 26.03 -14.62 -1.74
C ALA A 254 27.18 -14.30 -0.75
N GLY A 255 26.82 -14.12 0.51
CA GLY A 255 27.79 -14.03 1.60
C GLY A 255 28.53 -15.36 1.81
N SER A 256 29.65 -15.32 2.54
CA SER A 256 30.52 -16.48 2.68
C SER A 256 29.97 -17.57 3.61
N THR A 257 29.25 -17.19 4.66
CA THR A 257 28.76 -18.12 5.70
C THR A 257 27.28 -17.91 5.91
N TYR A 258 26.49 -18.93 5.59
CA TYR A 258 25.05 -18.94 5.85
C TYR A 258 24.78 -19.16 7.34
N MET A 259 23.81 -18.42 7.87
CA MET A 259 23.37 -18.49 9.26
C MET A 259 21.92 -19.00 9.30
N ASP A 260 21.60 -19.85 10.27
CA ASP A 260 20.23 -20.11 10.73
C ASP A 260 20.11 -19.61 12.18
N GLY A 261 19.59 -18.40 12.34
CA GLY A 261 19.70 -17.64 13.58
C GLY A 261 21.17 -17.35 13.91
N THR A 262 21.67 -17.91 15.01
CA THR A 262 23.08 -17.77 15.43
C THR A 262 23.96 -18.95 15.01
N ASN A 263 23.39 -19.96 14.34
CA ASN A 263 24.13 -21.17 13.96
C ASN A 263 24.69 -21.03 12.55
N GLU A 264 25.98 -21.28 12.36
CA GLU A 264 26.59 -21.34 11.04
C GLU A 264 26.22 -22.65 10.32
N ILE A 265 25.84 -22.56 9.05
CA ILE A 265 25.54 -23.70 8.17
C ILE A 265 26.42 -23.59 6.91
N PRO A 266 27.71 -24.01 6.98
CA PRO A 266 28.71 -23.68 5.95
C PRO A 266 28.41 -24.23 4.54
N GLU A 267 27.69 -25.35 4.45
CA GLU A 267 27.35 -25.99 3.17
C GLU A 267 26.14 -25.35 2.48
N GLN A 268 25.36 -24.54 3.22
CA GLN A 268 24.20 -23.86 2.69
C GLN A 268 24.65 -22.57 1.99
N LYS A 269 24.13 -22.37 0.78
CA LYS A 269 24.34 -21.16 0.01
C LYS A 269 23.11 -20.27 0.09
N ASP A 270 23.33 -18.98 0.33
CA ASP A 270 22.24 -18.01 0.36
C ASP A 270 21.69 -17.71 -1.04
N ASN A 271 20.47 -17.19 -1.09
CA ASN A 271 19.81 -16.78 -2.31
C ASN A 271 19.00 -15.51 -2.05
N PHE A 272 18.91 -14.63 -3.04
CA PHE A 272 18.05 -13.45 -2.95
C PHE A 272 16.61 -13.76 -3.32
N ILE A 273 15.71 -12.80 -3.18
CA ILE A 273 14.33 -12.90 -3.68
C ILE A 273 13.86 -11.56 -4.26
N VAL A 274 13.14 -11.64 -5.38
CA VAL A 274 12.45 -10.52 -6.03
C VAL A 274 11.04 -10.99 -6.33
N TYR A 275 10.04 -10.23 -5.88
CA TYR A 275 8.65 -10.53 -6.18
C TYR A 275 7.75 -9.29 -6.21
N GLY A 276 6.65 -9.39 -6.95
CA GLY A 276 5.52 -8.49 -6.92
C GLY A 276 4.25 -9.22 -6.51
N ILE A 277 3.45 -8.63 -5.63
CA ILE A 277 2.14 -9.14 -5.21
C ILE A 277 1.06 -8.16 -5.61
N PHE A 278 -0.07 -8.69 -6.06
CA PHE A 278 -1.29 -7.94 -6.33
C PHE A 278 -2.45 -8.65 -5.64
N TYR A 279 -3.16 -7.92 -4.79
CA TYR A 279 -4.19 -8.50 -3.92
C TYR A 279 -5.34 -7.52 -3.68
N LYS A 280 -6.52 -8.07 -3.41
CA LYS A 280 -7.73 -7.29 -3.05
C LYS A 280 -7.80 -7.15 -1.53
N THR A 281 -8.02 -5.95 -1.01
CA THR A 281 -8.21 -5.73 0.44
C THR A 281 -9.63 -6.11 0.85
N ASP A 282 -9.80 -6.50 2.11
CA ASP A 282 -11.11 -6.77 2.70
C ASP A 282 -11.16 -6.31 4.16
N GLU A 283 -12.27 -6.61 4.82
CA GLU A 283 -12.51 -6.16 6.19
C GLU A 283 -11.53 -6.72 7.22
N THR A 284 -10.89 -7.85 6.90
CA THR A 284 -10.03 -8.61 7.80
C THR A 284 -8.55 -8.31 7.59
N LEU A 285 -8.16 -7.79 6.42
CA LEU A 285 -6.78 -7.40 6.14
C LEU A 285 -6.70 -6.24 5.14
N ARG A 286 -6.15 -5.15 5.65
CA ARG A 286 -5.87 -3.93 4.88
C ARG A 286 -4.53 -3.97 4.16
N THR A 287 -3.53 -4.65 4.71
CA THR A 287 -2.17 -4.68 4.16
C THR A 287 -1.55 -6.05 4.44
N MET A 288 -0.90 -6.64 3.43
CA MET A 288 -0.11 -7.86 3.61
C MET A 288 1.16 -7.57 4.40
N ASP A 289 1.78 -8.59 4.97
CA ASP A 289 3.04 -8.40 5.69
C ASP A 289 4.03 -9.55 5.46
N GLY A 290 5.13 -9.56 6.22
CA GLY A 290 6.21 -10.54 6.11
C GLY A 290 5.74 -11.99 6.19
N TYR A 291 4.60 -12.28 6.84
CA TYR A 291 4.07 -13.65 6.93
C TYR A 291 3.64 -14.21 5.57
N LEU A 292 3.36 -13.37 4.58
CA LEU A 292 2.92 -13.82 3.25
C LEU A 292 3.95 -14.72 2.58
N ALA A 293 5.24 -14.37 2.63
CA ALA A 293 6.31 -15.16 2.04
C ALA A 293 6.53 -16.49 2.78
N ILE A 294 6.43 -16.48 4.11
CA ILE A 294 6.52 -17.68 4.97
C ILE A 294 5.37 -18.65 4.66
N ASN A 295 4.18 -18.12 4.44
CA ASN A 295 3.00 -18.89 4.04
C ASN A 295 2.98 -19.25 2.55
N GLU A 296 4.14 -19.22 1.88
CA GLU A 296 4.30 -19.58 0.46
C GLU A 296 3.40 -18.78 -0.49
N PHE A 297 3.13 -17.52 -0.14
CA PHE A 297 2.24 -16.61 -0.86
C PHE A 297 0.80 -17.12 -0.93
N LYS A 298 0.36 -17.93 0.03
CA LYS A 298 -1.01 -18.43 0.15
C LYS A 298 -1.83 -17.48 1.02
N ASP A 299 -2.77 -16.79 0.40
CA ASP A 299 -3.74 -15.97 1.09
C ASP A 299 -5.01 -15.82 0.22
N PRO A 300 -6.22 -15.89 0.82
CA PRO A 300 -7.48 -15.77 0.07
C PRO A 300 -7.70 -14.41 -0.61
N ARG A 301 -6.88 -13.40 -0.35
CA ARG A 301 -6.94 -12.09 -1.01
C ARG A 301 -6.00 -11.94 -2.19
N MET A 302 -5.02 -12.84 -2.32
CA MET A 302 -4.09 -12.80 -3.45
C MET A 302 -4.81 -12.98 -4.78
N ILE A 303 -4.41 -12.15 -5.75
CA ILE A 303 -4.96 -12.11 -7.10
C ILE A 303 -3.89 -12.53 -8.10
N ALA A 304 -2.66 -12.01 -7.96
CA ALA A 304 -1.54 -12.41 -8.79
C ALA A 304 -0.20 -12.29 -8.06
N LEU A 305 0.77 -13.11 -8.49
CA LEU A 305 2.14 -13.13 -7.99
C LEU A 305 3.11 -13.10 -9.17
N ALA A 306 4.01 -12.12 -9.21
CA ALA A 306 5.23 -12.17 -10.00
C ALA A 306 6.37 -12.60 -9.08
N LEU A 307 6.95 -13.78 -9.26
CA LEU A 307 8.06 -14.27 -8.43
C LEU A 307 9.22 -14.69 -9.33
N LEU A 308 10.40 -14.08 -9.14
CA LEU A 308 11.60 -14.47 -9.90
C LEU A 308 11.92 -15.94 -9.59
N PRO A 309 11.88 -16.87 -10.56
CA PRO A 309 12.08 -18.29 -10.27
C PRO A 309 13.46 -18.57 -9.70
N GLU A 310 13.56 -19.47 -8.72
CA GLU A 310 14.83 -19.76 -8.04
C GLU A 310 15.94 -20.20 -9.02
N LYS A 311 15.58 -20.97 -10.05
CA LYS A 311 16.50 -21.41 -11.12
C LYS A 311 17.09 -20.27 -11.97
N GLU A 312 16.45 -19.10 -11.95
CA GLU A 312 16.87 -17.90 -12.71
C GLU A 312 17.69 -16.93 -11.85
N ARG A 313 17.73 -17.14 -10.53
CA ARG A 313 18.52 -16.37 -9.58
C ARG A 313 19.96 -16.87 -9.60
N LYS A 314 20.87 -16.08 -10.16
CA LYS A 314 22.27 -16.45 -10.35
C LYS A 314 23.18 -15.45 -9.66
N GLU A 315 24.29 -15.93 -9.10
CA GLU A 315 25.37 -15.02 -8.77
C GLU A 315 26.03 -14.52 -10.05
N THR A 316 26.23 -13.20 -10.11
CA THR A 316 26.76 -12.52 -11.28
C THR A 316 27.21 -11.12 -10.91
N ASP A 317 28.38 -10.74 -11.41
CA ASP A 317 28.90 -9.36 -11.32
C ASP A 317 28.40 -8.50 -12.51
N GLN A 318 27.71 -9.10 -13.48
CA GLN A 318 27.12 -8.42 -14.65
C GLN A 318 25.63 -8.18 -14.43
N TRP A 319 25.16 -6.99 -14.81
CA TRP A 319 23.73 -6.66 -14.81
C TRP A 319 22.96 -7.69 -15.64
N THR A 320 22.04 -8.38 -14.99
CA THR A 320 21.23 -9.45 -15.59
C THR A 320 19.78 -9.01 -15.59
N GLU A 321 19.18 -8.94 -16.77
CA GLU A 321 17.77 -8.63 -16.93
C GLU A 321 16.91 -9.76 -16.35
N PHE A 322 15.82 -9.40 -15.71
CA PHE A 322 14.71 -10.30 -15.42
C PHE A 322 13.40 -9.70 -15.91
N ASN A 323 12.46 -10.58 -16.24
CA ASN A 323 11.18 -10.19 -16.78
C ASN A 323 10.13 -11.23 -16.38
N ILE A 324 9.38 -10.95 -15.31
CA ILE A 324 8.54 -11.93 -14.61
C ILE A 324 7.06 -11.59 -14.85
N PRO A 325 6.22 -12.52 -15.33
CA PRO A 325 4.78 -12.30 -15.42
C PRO A 325 4.13 -12.30 -14.05
N PHE A 326 3.08 -11.50 -13.88
CA PHE A 326 2.12 -11.70 -12.79
C PHE A 326 1.26 -12.92 -13.11
N ASP A 327 1.40 -13.99 -12.31
CA ASP A 327 0.66 -15.23 -12.48
C ASP A 327 -0.71 -15.16 -11.79
N TYR A 328 -1.73 -14.82 -12.58
CA TYR A 328 -3.14 -14.83 -12.17
C TYR A 328 -3.70 -16.27 -12.05
N ASN A 329 -3.18 -17.21 -12.85
CA ASN A 329 -3.64 -18.60 -12.85
C ASN A 329 -3.33 -19.30 -11.53
N LYS A 330 -2.26 -18.89 -10.85
CA LYS A 330 -1.90 -19.39 -9.51
C LYS A 330 -3.04 -19.26 -8.49
N TYR A 331 -3.86 -18.20 -8.60
CA TYR A 331 -4.96 -17.95 -7.67
C TYR A 331 -6.34 -18.17 -8.30
N GLY A 332 -6.43 -18.19 -9.63
CA GLY A 332 -7.67 -18.48 -10.37
C GLY A 332 -8.76 -17.44 -10.14
N LYS A 333 -8.39 -16.19 -9.89
CA LYS A 333 -9.33 -15.08 -9.64
C LYS A 333 -9.24 -14.05 -10.74
N GLU A 334 -10.40 -13.52 -11.12
CA GLU A 334 -10.50 -12.39 -12.03
C GLU A 334 -10.29 -11.07 -11.28
N VAL A 335 -9.91 -10.04 -12.04
CA VAL A 335 -9.82 -8.69 -11.52
C VAL A 335 -11.17 -8.01 -11.73
N ASP A 336 -11.81 -7.61 -10.64
CA ASP A 336 -13.00 -6.77 -10.67
C ASP A 336 -12.55 -5.34 -10.98
N MET A 337 -12.81 -4.90 -12.21
CA MET A 337 -12.35 -3.60 -12.70
C MET A 337 -13.05 -2.42 -12.02
N GLU A 338 -14.28 -2.60 -11.54
CA GLU A 338 -14.97 -1.56 -10.79
C GLU A 338 -14.34 -1.41 -9.40
N ALA A 339 -14.14 -2.53 -8.68
CA ALA A 339 -13.43 -2.52 -7.41
C ALA A 339 -11.98 -2.02 -7.53
N LEU A 340 -11.30 -2.34 -8.64
CA LEU A 340 -9.98 -1.80 -8.97
C LEU A 340 -10.01 -0.27 -9.08
N SER A 341 -11.00 0.28 -9.79
CA SER A 341 -11.16 1.73 -9.93
C SER A 341 -11.52 2.44 -8.62
N ARG A 342 -12.12 1.72 -7.66
CA ARG A 342 -12.44 2.20 -6.30
C ARG A 342 -11.29 2.06 -5.30
N GLY A 343 -10.12 1.58 -5.73
CA GLY A 343 -8.94 1.46 -4.86
C GLY A 343 -8.98 0.27 -3.88
N GLU A 344 -9.81 -0.73 -4.13
CA GLU A 344 -9.91 -1.95 -3.29
C GLU A 344 -8.75 -2.94 -3.53
N TYR A 345 -7.80 -2.59 -4.38
CA TYR A 345 -6.63 -3.42 -4.70
C TYR A 345 -5.35 -2.72 -4.29
N LYS A 346 -4.39 -3.52 -3.82
CA LYS A 346 -3.05 -3.06 -3.50
C LYS A 346 -2.00 -3.86 -4.25
N ILE A 347 -0.91 -3.18 -4.57
CA ILE A 347 0.28 -3.79 -5.15
C ILE A 347 1.50 -3.54 -4.26
N SER A 348 2.39 -4.52 -4.19
CA SER A 348 3.73 -4.33 -3.64
C SER A 348 4.78 -4.99 -4.52
N ILE A 349 5.95 -4.36 -4.63
CA ILE A 349 7.19 -4.98 -5.10
C ILE A 349 8.07 -5.14 -3.87
N VAL A 350 8.72 -6.30 -3.72
CA VAL A 350 9.62 -6.62 -2.61
C VAL A 350 10.92 -7.21 -3.13
N LEU A 351 12.02 -6.66 -2.66
CA LEU A 351 13.39 -7.05 -2.96
C LEU A 351 14.08 -7.42 -1.65
N SER A 352 14.80 -8.54 -1.61
CA SER A 352 15.62 -8.89 -0.44
C SER A 352 16.90 -9.65 -0.83
N ALA A 353 18.01 -9.29 -0.19
CA ALA A 353 19.33 -9.91 -0.39
C ALA A 353 19.43 -11.34 0.15
N SER A 354 18.55 -11.72 1.09
CA SER A 354 18.39 -13.09 1.60
C SER A 354 16.92 -13.47 1.60
N LYS A 355 16.59 -14.56 0.88
CA LYS A 355 15.23 -15.10 0.71
C LYS A 355 14.54 -15.39 2.04
N ASP A 356 15.31 -15.92 2.99
CA ASP A 356 14.83 -16.37 4.30
C ASP A 356 15.29 -15.45 5.44
N GLY A 357 15.76 -14.25 5.10
CA GLY A 357 16.30 -13.29 6.05
C GLY A 357 15.25 -12.74 7.02
N ASP A 358 13.97 -12.82 6.63
CA ASP A 358 12.79 -12.54 7.43
C ASP A 358 12.62 -13.51 8.63
N ARG A 359 13.23 -14.69 8.54
CA ARG A 359 13.33 -15.71 9.59
C ARG A 359 14.72 -15.77 10.21
N PHE A 360 15.52 -14.73 10.00
CA PHE A 360 16.92 -14.64 10.42
C PHE A 360 17.79 -15.76 9.85
N LYS A 361 17.53 -16.16 8.60
CA LYS A 361 18.34 -17.13 7.87
C LYS A 361 18.92 -16.52 6.60
N GLY A 362 20.21 -16.68 6.39
CA GLY A 362 20.91 -16.05 5.27
C GLY A 362 22.39 -15.88 5.53
N ALA A 363 23.15 -15.49 4.51
CA ALA A 363 24.58 -15.27 4.66
C ALA A 363 24.88 -13.79 4.87
N ILE A 364 25.65 -13.48 5.92
CA ILE A 364 26.13 -12.12 6.15
C ILE A 364 27.02 -11.72 4.97
N GLY A 365 26.76 -10.55 4.39
CA GLY A 365 27.43 -10.04 3.20
C GLY A 365 26.76 -10.42 1.88
N SER A 366 25.70 -11.24 1.89
CA SER A 366 24.86 -11.43 0.70
C SER A 366 24.41 -10.08 0.17
N THR A 367 24.73 -9.79 -1.07
CA THR A 367 24.54 -8.48 -1.68
C THR A 367 23.76 -8.60 -2.97
N LEU A 368 22.59 -7.96 -3.00
CA LEU A 368 21.75 -7.79 -4.17
C LEU A 368 21.79 -6.32 -4.60
N TYR A 369 22.18 -6.08 -5.85
CA TYR A 369 21.99 -4.79 -6.50
C TYR A 369 20.78 -4.88 -7.43
N VAL A 370 19.95 -3.85 -7.45
CA VAL A 370 18.77 -3.76 -8.33
C VAL A 370 18.71 -2.39 -8.98
N ASP A 371 18.35 -2.36 -10.25
CA ASP A 371 18.23 -1.12 -11.02
C ASP A 371 17.17 -1.22 -12.13
N ASP A 372 16.69 -0.06 -12.58
CA ASP A 372 15.73 0.13 -13.67
C ASP A 372 14.54 -0.86 -13.62
N LEU A 373 13.79 -0.85 -12.51
CA LEU A 373 12.58 -1.66 -12.44
C LEU A 373 11.48 -1.03 -13.30
N GLU A 374 10.69 -1.89 -13.95
CA GLU A 374 9.49 -1.50 -14.69
C GLU A 374 8.30 -2.38 -14.26
N LEU A 375 7.20 -1.73 -13.89
CA LEU A 375 5.92 -2.36 -13.67
C LEU A 375 5.04 -2.14 -14.90
N VAL A 376 4.99 -3.15 -15.77
CA VAL A 376 4.14 -3.12 -16.97
C VAL A 376 2.70 -3.44 -16.57
N CYS A 377 1.77 -2.56 -16.93
CA CYS A 377 0.34 -2.70 -16.67
C CYS A 377 -0.48 -2.84 -17.96
N GLU A 378 -1.72 -3.32 -17.82
CA GLU A 378 -2.73 -3.26 -18.88
C GLU A 378 -3.09 -1.78 -19.15
N GLU A 379 -3.18 -1.39 -20.42
CA GLU A 379 -3.45 -0.01 -20.87
C GLU A 379 -4.86 0.48 -20.55
#